data_AF-A0AAV9MUI8-F1
#
_entry.id   AF-A0AAV9MUI8-F1
#
_cell.length_a   1.000
_cell.length_b   1.000
_cell.length_c   1.000
_cell.angle_alpha   90.00
_cell.angle_beta   90.00
_cell.angle_gamma   90.00
#
_symmetry.space_group_name_H-M   'P 1'
#
loop_
_entity.id
_entity.type
_entity.pdbx_description
1 polymer ?
#
loop_
_entity_poly.entity_id
_entity_poly.type
_entity_poly.pdbx_seq_one_letter_code
_entity_poly.pdbx_strand_id
1 'polypeptide(L)' 'MADEATKAKLRAKFEKLGPADFQAAAGNKDALAEKVASAYGISKEEALKQVEEAFSS' A
#
# COMPACT_ATOMS: atom_id res chain seq x y z
N MET A 1 -10.61 12.61 -0.06
CA MET A 1 -10.22 11.83 -1.25
C MET A 1 -8.76 11.52 -1.06
N ALA A 2 -8.32 10.26 -1.07
CA ALA A 2 -6.88 9.99 -1.13
C ALA A 2 -6.43 10.42 -2.52
N ASP A 3 -5.70 11.53 -2.60
CA ASP A 3 -5.20 12.13 -3.83
C ASP A 3 -4.56 11.07 -4.72
N GLU A 4 -4.82 11.12 -6.02
CA GLU A 4 -4.28 10.16 -6.99
C GLU A 4 -2.75 10.07 -6.91
N ALA A 5 -2.08 11.12 -6.42
CA ALA A 5 -0.66 11.16 -6.10
C ALA A 5 -0.23 10.10 -5.07
N THR A 6 -0.99 9.93 -3.98
CA THR A 6 -0.75 8.91 -2.96
C THR A 6 -0.89 7.51 -3.56
N LYS A 7 -1.92 7.28 -4.38
CA LYS A 7 -2.12 6.01 -5.10
C LYS A 7 -0.99 5.72 -6.10
N ALA A 8 -0.52 6.73 -6.81
CA ALA A 8 0.58 6.59 -7.76
C ALA A 8 1.90 6.26 -7.04
N LYS A 9 2.21 6.94 -5.92
CA LYS A 9 3.37 6.63 -5.07
C LYS A 9 3.31 5.22 -4.49
N LEU A 10 2.14 4.80 -3.98
CA LEU A 10 1.93 3.44 -3.49
C LEU A 10 2.20 2.42 -4.58
N ARG A 11 1.67 2.61 -5.79
CA ARG A 11 1.93 1.71 -6.93
C ARG A 11 3.39 1.69 -7.37
N ALA A 12 4.08 2.83 -7.31
CA ALA A 12 5.50 2.92 -7.63
C ALA A 12 6.39 2.27 -6.56
N LYS A 13 6.08 2.46 -5.27
CA LYS A 13 6.83 1.88 -4.14
C LYS A 13 6.56 0.37 -4.03
N PHE A 14 5.35 -0.05 -4.36
CA PHE A 14 4.90 -1.43 -4.31
C PHE A 14 4.63 -2.00 -5.71
N GLU A 15 5.63 -2.03 -6.59
CA GLU A 15 5.53 -2.60 -7.95
C GLU A 15 5.03 -4.06 -8.00
N LYS A 16 5.26 -4.87 -6.96
CA LYS A 16 4.72 -6.24 -6.88
C LYS A 16 3.21 -6.29 -6.65
N LEU A 17 2.62 -5.19 -6.20
CA LEU A 17 1.19 -5.08 -5.96
C LEU A 17 0.51 -4.46 -7.17
N GLY A 18 -0.57 -5.08 -7.60
CA GLY A 18 -1.32 -4.62 -8.75
C GLY A 18 -2.25 -3.47 -8.40
N PRO A 19 -2.68 -2.67 -9.39
CA PRO A 19 -3.72 -1.67 -9.22
C PRO A 19 -5.01 -2.20 -8.58
N ALA A 20 -5.32 -3.48 -8.80
CA ALA A 20 -6.44 -4.20 -8.20
C ALA A 20 -6.26 -4.45 -6.70
N ASP A 21 -5.04 -4.72 -6.20
CA ASP A 21 -4.78 -4.91 -4.77
C ASP A 21 -4.99 -3.63 -3.98
N PHE A 22 -4.54 -2.49 -4.52
CA PHE A 22 -4.84 -1.17 -3.94
C PHE A 22 -6.32 -0.82 -3.98
N GLN A 23 -7.04 -1.30 -5.00
CA GLN A 23 -8.47 -1.07 -5.15
C GLN A 23 -9.26 -1.94 -4.18
N ALA A 24 -8.83 -3.19 -3.98
CA ALA A 24 -9.39 -4.12 -2.99
C ALA A 24 -9.15 -3.63 -1.56
N ALA A 25 -8.03 -2.96 -1.29
CA ALA A 25 -7.80 -2.32 -0.01
C ALA A 25 -8.75 -1.13 0.23
N ALA A 26 -9.36 -0.54 -0.81
CA ALA A 26 -10.39 0.49 -0.72
C ALA A 26 -10.06 1.69 0.20
N GLY A 27 -8.77 2.03 0.36
CA GLY A 27 -8.32 3.08 1.28
C GLY A 27 -8.08 2.62 2.73
N ASN A 28 -8.22 1.32 3.01
CA ASN A 28 -7.86 0.71 4.27
C ASN A 28 -6.37 0.36 4.29
N LYS A 29 -5.61 1.11 5.09
CA LYS A 29 -4.16 0.94 5.24
C LYS A 29 -3.78 -0.45 5.74
N ASP A 30 -4.57 -1.04 6.64
CA ASP A 30 -4.33 -2.38 7.19
C ASP A 30 -4.45 -3.46 6.11
N ALA A 31 -5.51 -3.39 5.29
CA ALA A 31 -5.72 -4.32 4.18
C ALA A 31 -4.60 -4.20 3.14
N LEU A 32 -4.12 -2.98 2.90
CA LEU A 32 -3.00 -2.73 2.01
C LEU A 32 -1.69 -3.25 2.60
N ALA A 33 -1.44 -3.03 3.89
CA ALA A 33 -0.26 -3.52 4.58
C ALA A 33 -0.19 -5.05 4.58
N GLU A 34 -1.33 -5.74 4.72
CA GLU A 34 -1.36 -7.21 4.68
C GLU A 34 -1.02 -7.76 3.28
N LYS A 35 -1.53 -7.10 2.23
CA LYS A 35 -1.19 -7.37 0.84
C LYS A 35 0.28 -7.11 0.55
N VAL A 36 0.81 -5.98 1.02
CA VAL A 36 2.24 -5.60 0.91
C VAL A 36 3.11 -6.62 1.64
N ALA A 37 2.80 -6.94 2.89
CA ALA A 37 3.52 -7.93 3.69
C ALA A 37 3.60 -9.27 2.97
N SER A 38 2.48 -9.73 2.43
CA SER A 38 2.40 -11.00 1.68
C SER A 38 3.15 -10.97 0.34
N ALA A 39 3.03 -9.87 -0.42
CA ALA A 39 3.68 -9.74 -1.73
C ALA A 39 5.21 -9.56 -1.63
N TYR A 40 5.68 -8.89 -0.57
CA TYR A 40 7.08 -8.59 -0.35
C TYR A 40 7.77 -9.57 0.62
N GLY A 41 7.00 -10.40 1.33
CA GLY A 41 7.54 -11.30 2.36
C GLY A 41 8.10 -10.55 3.56
N ILE A 42 7.54 -9.38 3.88
CA ILE A 42 7.95 -8.54 5.01
C ILE A 42 6.91 -8.61 6.14
N SER A 43 7.30 -8.18 7.34
CA SER A 43 6.37 -8.09 8.48
C SER A 43 5.25 -7.09 8.22
N LYS A 44 4.06 -7.38 8.76
CA LYS A 44 2.90 -6.47 8.68
C LYS A 44 3.25 -5.07 9.19
N GLU A 45 4.05 -4.96 10.25
CA GLU A 45 4.52 -3.69 10.81
C GLU A 45 5.35 -2.86 9.81
N GLU A 46 6.29 -3.51 9.11
CA GLU A 46 7.13 -2.88 8.08
C GLU A 46 6.29 -2.44 6.88
N ALA A 47 5.35 -3.30 6.47
CA ALA A 47 4.40 -3.00 5.41
C ALA A 47 3.49 -1.82 5.76
N LEU A 48 2.99 -1.76 7.01
CA LEU A 48 2.13 -0.70 7.50
C LEU A 48 2.87 0.64 7.51
N LYS A 49 4.12 0.65 7.99
CA LYS A 49 5.02 1.81 7.90
C LYS A 49 5.16 2.32 6.46
N GLN A 50 5.46 1.45 5.51
CA GLN A 50 5.64 1.84 4.11
C GLN A 50 4.33 2.37 3.48
N VAL A 51 3.19 1.76 3.83
CA VAL A 51 1.87 2.22 3.43
C VAL A 51 1.58 3.59 4.04
N GLU A 52 1.84 3.79 5.33
CA GLU A 52 1.63 5.05 6.03
C GLU A 52 2.51 6.18 5.51
N GLU A 53 3.80 5.93 5.28
CA GLU A 53 4.71 6.90 4.64
C GLU A 53 4.19 7.35 3.27
N ALA A 54 3.65 6.41 2.49
CA ALA A 54 3.10 6.73 1.19
C ALA A 54 1.76 7.48 1.28
N PHE A 55 0.95 7.22 2.31
CA PHE A 55 -0.34 7.88 2.58
C PHE A 55 -0.23 9.26 3.23
N SER A 56 0.83 9.53 3.99
CA SER A 56 0.98 10.76 4.77
C SER A 56 1.62 11.91 3.98
N SER A 57 1.78 11.76 2.66
CA SER A 57 2.51 12.69 1.77
C SER A 57 1.70 13.08 0.54
#